data_AF-A0A5B1BL56-F1
#
_entry.id   AF-A0A5B1BL56-F1
#
_cell.length_a   1.000
_cell.length_b   1.000
_cell.length_c   1.000
_cell.angle_alpha   90.00
_cell.angle_beta   90.00
_cell.angle_gamma   90.00
#
_symmetry.space_group_name_H-M   'P 1'
#
loop_
_entity.id
_entity.type
_entity.pdbx_description
1 polymer ?
#
loop_
_entity_poly.entity_id
_entity_poly.type
_entity_poly.pdbx_seq_one_letter_code
_entity_poly.pdbx_strand_id
1 'polypeptide(L)'
;MALLAALDEQLAVVAQAAGAPPGKALSWSADEAALLEAIAETVDRKVDLRIRYSANADFQAALKLSAELRLLDSTLARLLKQVKPVMPTVPKTQRSQKASHAAKTRWERDAALGK
;
A
#
# COMPACT_ATOMS: atom_id res chain seq x y z
N MET A 1 -1.77 -17.00 6.26
CA MET A 1 -1.68 -15.58 5.88
C MET A 1 -0.29 -15.22 5.33
N ALA A 2 0.12 -15.79 4.18
CA ALA A 2 1.44 -15.49 3.59
C ALA A 2 1.58 -14.01 3.19
N LEU A 3 0.47 -13.36 2.80
CA LEU A 3 0.43 -11.95 2.43
C LEU A 3 0.77 -11.03 3.61
N LEU A 4 0.18 -11.24 4.79
CA LEU A 4 0.45 -10.39 5.96
C LEU A 4 1.92 -10.47 6.38
N ALA A 5 2.49 -11.67 6.41
CA ALA A 5 3.92 -11.85 6.73
C ALA A 5 4.84 -11.11 5.75
N ALA A 6 4.52 -11.14 4.45
CA ALA A 6 5.27 -10.39 3.44
C ALA A 6 5.13 -8.87 3.58
N LEU A 7 3.96 -8.37 4.02
CA LEU A 7 3.74 -6.94 4.27
C LEU A 7 4.50 -6.47 5.51
N ASP A 8 4.56 -7.29 6.57
CA ASP A 8 5.36 -6.99 7.76
C ASP A 8 6.86 -6.96 7.45
N GLU A 9 7.34 -7.86 6.60
CA GLU A 9 8.72 -7.85 6.10
C GLU A 9 9.02 -6.56 5.31
N GLN A 10 8.13 -6.16 4.40
CA GLN A 10 8.27 -4.91 3.66
C GLN A 10 8.25 -3.68 4.58
N LEU A 11 7.41 -3.69 5.62
CA LEU A 11 7.36 -2.61 6.61
C LEU A 11 8.71 -2.47 7.33
N ALA A 12 9.34 -3.58 7.70
CA ALA A 12 10.66 -3.58 8.32
C ALA A 12 11.74 -2.99 7.39
N VAL A 13 11.72 -3.36 6.10
CA VAL A 13 12.64 -2.81 5.09
C VAL A 13 12.45 -1.30 4.92
N VAL A 14 11.21 -0.83 4.82
CA VAL A 14 10.89 0.59 4.70
C VAL A 14 11.30 1.36 5.96
N ALA A 15 11.08 0.79 7.15
CA ALA A 15 11.46 1.39 8.41
C ALA A 15 12.98 1.63 8.49
N GLN A 16 13.78 0.64 8.06
CA GLN A 16 15.23 0.76 7.99
C GLN A 16 15.65 1.85 6.99
N ALA A 17 15.07 1.85 5.78
CA ALA A 17 15.36 2.87 4.76
C ALA A 17 14.98 4.29 5.20
N ALA A 18 13.95 4.44 6.03
CA ALA A 18 13.52 5.71 6.60
C ALA A 18 14.40 6.22 7.76
N GLY A 19 15.40 5.44 8.19
CA GLY A 19 16.31 5.80 9.28
C GLY A 19 15.69 5.66 10.67
N ALA A 20 14.73 4.74 10.85
CA ALA A 20 14.18 4.45 12.16
C ALA A 20 15.32 3.99 13.12
N PRO A 21 15.42 4.56 14.33
CA PRO A 21 16.48 4.21 15.26
C PRO A 21 16.35 2.75 15.69
N PRO A 22 17.47 2.05 15.94
CA PRO A 22 17.45 0.67 16.42
C PRO A 22 16.59 0.56 17.70
N GLY A 23 15.58 -0.32 17.67
CA GLY A 23 14.62 -0.51 18.76
C GLY A 23 13.28 0.24 18.60
N LYS A 24 13.10 1.10 17.60
CA LYS A 24 11.78 1.64 17.20
C LYS A 24 11.35 1.04 15.86
N ALA A 25 10.71 -0.12 15.90
CA ALA A 25 10.07 -0.68 14.72
C ALA A 25 8.87 0.19 14.32
N LEU A 26 8.73 0.52 13.03
CA LEU A 26 7.42 0.91 12.51
C LEU A 26 6.50 -0.29 12.70
N SER A 27 5.29 -0.04 13.20
CA SER A 27 4.22 -1.02 13.29
C SER A 27 2.98 -0.43 12.66
N TRP A 28 2.15 -1.29 12.08
CA TRP A 28 0.80 -0.92 11.68
C TRP A 28 0.02 -0.47 12.92
N SER A 29 -0.73 0.62 12.80
CA SER A 29 -1.76 0.92 13.78
C SER A 29 -2.81 -0.20 13.82
N ALA A 30 -3.59 -0.27 14.90
CA ALA A 30 -4.65 -1.27 15.03
C ALA A 30 -5.66 -1.20 13.85
N ASP A 31 -5.98 0.01 13.39
CA ASP A 31 -6.90 0.23 12.28
C ASP A 31 -6.28 -0.24 10.94
N GLU A 32 -5.00 0.03 10.72
CA GLU A 32 -4.28 -0.44 9.53
C GLU A 32 -4.15 -1.97 9.53
N ALA A 33 -3.83 -2.57 10.68
CA ALA A 33 -3.74 -4.02 10.81
C ALA A 33 -5.09 -4.69 10.49
N ALA A 34 -6.20 -4.16 11.02
CA ALA A 34 -7.54 -4.66 10.73
C ALA A 34 -7.91 -4.49 9.24
N LEU A 35 -7.51 -3.37 8.62
CA LEU A 35 -7.70 -3.16 7.18
C LEU A 35 -6.91 -4.17 6.34
N LEU A 36 -5.65 -4.42 6.70
CA LEU A 36 -4.79 -5.39 6.01
C LEU A 36 -5.31 -6.82 6.17
N GLU A 37 -5.81 -7.17 7.35
CA GLU A 37 -6.46 -8.46 7.60
C GLU A 37 -7.71 -8.64 6.72
N ALA A 38 -8.60 -7.65 6.68
CA ALA A 38 -9.77 -7.68 5.82
C ALA A 38 -9.41 -7.81 4.32
N ILE A 39 -8.33 -7.15 3.88
CA ILE A 39 -7.80 -7.31 2.52
C ILE A 39 -7.32 -8.74 2.30
N ALA A 40 -6.53 -9.29 3.22
CA ALA A 40 -5.99 -10.64 3.11
C ALA A 40 -7.10 -11.70 3.05
N GLU A 41 -8.10 -11.63 3.92
CA GLU A 41 -9.26 -12.52 3.90
C GLU A 41 -10.02 -12.44 2.57
N THR A 42 -10.21 -11.23 2.06
CA THR A 42 -10.89 -11.01 0.78
C THR A 42 -10.10 -11.62 -0.38
N VAL A 43 -8.76 -11.51 -0.36
CA VAL A 43 -7.88 -12.14 -1.36
C VAL A 43 -7.94 -13.66 -1.27
N ASP A 44 -7.82 -14.23 -0.07
CA ASP A 44 -7.86 -15.68 0.14
C ASP A 44 -9.19 -16.26 -0.35
N ARG A 45 -10.31 -15.59 -0.02
CA ARG A 45 -11.63 -15.98 -0.49
C ARG A 45 -11.74 -15.90 -2.02
N LYS A 46 -11.21 -14.85 -2.63
CA LYS A 46 -11.21 -14.69 -4.09
C LYS A 46 -10.41 -15.81 -4.77
N VAL A 47 -9.26 -16.18 -4.21
CA VAL A 47 -8.44 -17.29 -4.75
C VAL A 47 -9.20 -18.61 -4.69
N ASP A 48 -9.81 -18.94 -3.55
CA ASP A 48 -10.64 -20.15 -3.39
C ASP A 48 -11.79 -20.18 -4.41
N LEU A 49 -12.55 -19.09 -4.53
CA LEU A 49 -13.65 -19.03 -5.49
C LEU A 49 -13.20 -19.09 -6.95
N ARG A 50 -12.03 -18.54 -7.28
CA ARG A 50 -11.48 -18.59 -8.63
C ARG A 50 -11.05 -20.00 -9.02
N ILE A 51 -10.48 -20.76 -8.08
CA ILE A 51 -10.18 -22.19 -8.27
C ILE A 51 -11.49 -22.95 -8.55
N ARG A 52 -12.51 -22.76 -7.69
CA ARG A 52 -13.83 -23.41 -7.86
C ARG A 52 -14.49 -23.03 -9.18
N TYR A 53 -14.40 -21.77 -9.59
CA TYR A 53 -14.92 -21.29 -10.87
C TYR A 53 -14.26 -21.99 -12.05
N SER A 54 -12.93 -22.11 -12.04
CA SER A 54 -12.19 -22.79 -13.12
C SER A 54 -12.46 -24.28 -13.23
N ALA A 55 -12.80 -24.94 -12.12
CA ALA A 55 -13.09 -26.37 -12.06
C ALA A 55 -14.58 -26.71 -12.28
N ASN A 56 -15.46 -25.71 -12.43
CA ASN A 56 -16.90 -25.95 -12.46
C ASN A 56 -17.39 -26.29 -13.87
N ALA A 57 -18.15 -27.39 -13.98
CA ALA A 57 -18.80 -27.79 -15.22
C ALA A 57 -20.27 -27.32 -15.31
N ASP A 58 -20.88 -26.92 -14.19
CA ASP A 58 -22.24 -26.40 -14.17
C ASP A 58 -22.27 -24.90 -14.49
N PHE A 59 -23.01 -24.54 -15.55
CA PHE A 59 -23.14 -23.17 -16.02
C PHE A 59 -23.79 -22.25 -14.99
N GLN A 60 -24.81 -22.72 -14.28
CA GLN A 60 -25.51 -21.91 -13.29
C GLN A 60 -24.63 -21.59 -12.09
N ALA A 61 -23.88 -22.59 -11.59
CA ALA A 61 -22.87 -22.39 -10.57
C ALA A 61 -21.74 -21.47 -11.05
N ALA A 62 -21.26 -21.63 -12.29
CA ALA A 62 -20.24 -20.76 -12.86
C ALA A 62 -20.69 -19.29 -12.92
N LEU A 63 -21.93 -19.01 -13.33
CA LEU A 63 -22.47 -17.65 -13.33
C LEU A 63 -22.49 -17.03 -11.92
N LYS A 64 -22.95 -17.78 -10.92
CA LYS A 64 -22.98 -17.32 -9.51
C LYS A 64 -21.58 -17.02 -8.99
N LEU A 65 -20.62 -17.91 -9.24
CA LEU A 65 -19.23 -17.72 -8.86
C LEU A 65 -18.61 -16.50 -9.57
N SER A 66 -18.95 -16.26 -10.84
CA SER A 66 -18.47 -15.09 -11.58
C SER A 66 -19.00 -13.77 -11.00
N ALA A 67 -20.25 -13.75 -10.52
CA ALA A 67 -20.84 -12.60 -9.88
C ALA A 67 -20.16 -12.31 -8.54
N GLU A 68 -19.95 -13.34 -7.73
CA GLU A 68 -19.25 -13.23 -6.45
C GLU A 68 -17.80 -12.75 -6.63
N LEU A 69 -17.07 -13.25 -7.63
CA LEU A 69 -15.72 -12.78 -7.95
C LEU A 69 -15.68 -11.27 -8.26
N ARG A 70 -16.66 -10.75 -9.02
CA ARG A 70 -16.76 -9.31 -9.30
C ARG A 70 -17.09 -8.49 -8.06
N LEU A 71 -17.91 -9.02 -7.15
CA LEU A 71 -18.20 -8.38 -5.87
C LEU A 71 -16.94 -8.28 -5.01
N LEU A 72 -16.15 -9.36 -4.93
CA LEU A 72 -14.86 -9.38 -4.23
C LEU A 72 -13.87 -8.41 -4.88
N ASP A 73 -13.82 -8.30 -6.20
CA ASP A 73 -12.99 -7.29 -6.89
C ASP A 73 -13.38 -5.85 -6.51
N SER A 74 -14.68 -5.56 -6.46
CA SER A 74 -15.17 -4.24 -6.05
C SER A 74 -14.85 -3.93 -4.58
N THR A 75 -14.88 -4.95 -3.73
CA THR A 75 -14.57 -4.86 -2.29
C THR A 75 -13.08 -4.60 -2.10
N LEU A 76 -12.21 -5.39 -2.76
CA LEU A 76 -10.77 -5.18 -2.76
C LEU A 76 -10.39 -3.78 -3.24
N ALA A 77 -10.97 -3.32 -4.35
CA ALA A 77 -10.70 -1.98 -4.86
C ALA A 77 -11.06 -0.88 -3.84
N ARG A 78 -12.09 -1.09 -3.02
CA ARG A 78 -12.50 -0.14 -1.98
C ARG A 78 -11.59 -0.19 -0.75
N LEU A 79 -11.19 -1.37 -0.31
CA LEU A 79 -10.28 -1.55 0.82
C LEU A 79 -8.88 -1.01 0.47
N LEU A 80 -8.36 -1.30 -0.72
CA LEU A 80 -7.07 -0.81 -1.18
C LEU A 80 -6.99 0.73 -1.26
N LYS A 81 -8.10 1.40 -1.58
CA LYS A 81 -8.17 2.88 -1.56
C LYS A 81 -8.04 3.48 -0.15
N GLN A 82 -8.33 2.70 0.89
CA GLN A 82 -8.22 3.15 2.29
C GLN A 82 -6.80 3.01 2.82
N VAL A 83 -5.96 2.19 2.18
CA VAL A 83 -4.54 2.10 2.49
C VAL A 83 -3.87 3.40 2.06
N LYS A 84 -3.66 4.31 3.02
CA LYS A 84 -2.95 5.57 2.83
C LYS A 84 -1.53 5.41 3.37
N PRO A 85 -0.53 5.08 2.52
CA PRO A 85 0.84 4.96 2.99
C PRO A 85 1.31 6.31 3.54
N VAL A 86 1.40 6.43 4.87
CA VAL A 86 2.03 7.56 5.51
C VAL A 86 3.53 7.37 5.34
N MET A 87 4.10 7.99 4.31
CA MET A 87 5.55 8.08 4.20
C MET A 87 6.06 8.85 5.44
N PRO A 88 7.03 8.31 6.20
CA PRO A 88 7.64 9.07 7.26
C PRO A 88 8.22 10.35 6.63
N THR A 89 7.68 11.50 7.04
CA THR A 89 8.29 12.79 6.75
C THR A 89 9.63 12.80 7.44
N VAL A 90 10.68 12.38 6.72
CA VAL A 90 12.06 12.50 7.19
C VAL A 90 12.22 13.96 7.62
N PRO A 91 12.50 14.25 8.90
CA PRO A 91 12.70 15.62 9.33
C PRO A 91 13.88 16.17 8.53
N LYS A 92 13.61 17.05 7.56
CA LYS A 92 14.67 17.69 6.80
C LYS A 92 15.54 18.42 7.81
N THR A 93 16.79 18.01 7.98
CA THR A 93 17.76 18.75 8.80
C THR A 93 17.78 20.21 8.35
N GLN A 94 18.08 21.17 9.24
CA GLN A 94 18.14 22.59 8.85
C GLN A 94 19.05 22.82 7.62
N ARG A 95 20.09 21.98 7.48
CA ARG A 95 20.99 21.96 6.31
C ARG A 95 20.26 21.55 5.02
N SER A 96 19.45 20.50 5.06
CA SER A 96 18.62 20.05 3.93
C SER A 96 17.56 21.09 3.54
N GLN A 97 16.93 21.75 4.52
CA GLN A 97 15.97 22.83 4.28
C GLN A 97 16.63 24.02 3.58
N LYS A 98 17.79 24.47 4.07
CA LYS A 98 18.57 25.56 3.44
C LYS A 98 19.02 25.22 2.03
N ALA A 99 19.49 23.99 1.78
CA ALA A 99 19.90 23.54 0.46
C ALA A 99 18.73 23.53 -0.54
N SER A 100 17.56 23.03 -0.10
CA SER A 100 16.35 23.00 -0.92
C SER A 100 15.83 24.41 -1.23
N HIS A 101 15.88 25.33 -0.26
CA HIS A 101 15.51 26.73 -0.47
C HIS A 101 16.46 27.42 -1.44
N ALA A 102 17.77 27.25 -1.27
CA ALA A 102 18.78 27.83 -2.16
C ALA A 102 18.67 27.30 -3.60
N ALA A 103 18.38 26.01 -3.79
CA ALA A 103 18.13 25.43 -5.11
C ALA A 103 16.88 26.05 -5.77
N LYS A 104 15.79 26.20 -5.01
CA LYS A 104 14.56 26.81 -5.51
C LYS A 104 14.76 28.27 -5.92
N THR A 105 15.45 29.06 -5.10
CA THR A 105 15.77 30.46 -5.40
C THR A 105 16.66 30.61 -6.64
N ARG A 106 17.57 29.66 -6.89
CA ARG A 106 18.38 29.63 -8.13
C ARG A 106 17.51 29.39 -9.35
N TRP A 107 16.64 28.39 -9.31
CA TRP A 107 15.71 28.09 -10.40
C TRP A 107 14.72 29.24 -10.68
N GLU A 108 14.20 29.89 -9.63
CA GLU A 108 13.34 31.06 -9.77
C GLU A 108 14.07 32.24 -10.41
N ARG A 109 15.36 32.44 -10.09
CA ARG A 109 16.21 33.44 -10.76
C ARG A 109 16.50 33.09 -12.21
N ASP A 110 16.85 31.84 -12.50
CA ASP A 110 17.15 31.39 -13.86
C ASP A 110 15.90 31.50 -14.76
N ALA A 111 14.73 31.13 -14.23
CA ALA A 111 13.44 31.30 -14.90
C ALA A 111 13.06 32.77 -15.12
N ALA A 112 13.36 33.66 -14.16
CA ALA A 112 13.10 35.10 -14.29
C ALA A 112 14.08 35.80 -15.27
N LEU A 113 15.26 35.23 -15.50
CA LEU A 113 16.28 35.75 -16.40
C LEU A 113 16.18 35.19 -17.84
N GLY A 114 15.17 34.37 -18.14
CA GLY A 114 14.84 33.96 -19.51
C GLY A 114 15.96 33.18 -20.21
N LYS A 115 16.52 32.16 -19.54
CA LYS A 115 17.29 31.09 -20.19
C LYS A 115 16.53 29.78 -20.17
#